data_AF-A0A8H7V4J0-F1
#
_entry.id   AF-A0A8H7V4J0-F1
#
_cell.length_a   1.000
_cell.length_b   1.000
_cell.length_c   1.000
_cell.angle_alpha   90.00
_cell.angle_beta   90.00
_cell.angle_gamma   90.00
#
_symmetry.space_group_name_H-M   'P 1'
#
loop_
_entity.id
_entity.type
_entity.pdbx_description
1 polymer ?
#
loop_
_entity_poly.entity_id
_entity_poly.type
_entity_poly.pdbx_seq_one_letter_code
_entity_poly.pdbx_strand_id
1 'polypeptide(L)'
;MRRYAAVSNAKFNEDKSEAFSLNGRLSLAWQAQLLIMNIQVYHYQGSSNAFRCLGLYFAYTPAQRAQIEEMLLSSVRQQCHIYGQRQLSILDALNAVYVLNTLYYHFIFELFDYFDYAGLSVLEVVSLNTLLQLPLHKLLSGIPEDHWFYRHTKLSGDKFMIYDSIQQCLQLRVAHEFTAIPRLCRTLFENILVHQTVKLNPCVWTHILNHPLLVQTDWPQHQIIQQIAQLDVWSSFSAIEFRKSQQEILRKGPKFSNKMVKLPWTTAMHPSARIVLYRAVSKCIPYKFYLVNFGAVSNNVCSFCGYGVDALRHFIIDCPVKWSLWQDSLKIYYPHYPITKEILYGSIRYLHLPNFVTDKSKYISVLFTTFWQMWNLYWLHGDRNPEVLDLSSISQFSSRAVCHIDKLIPSH
;
A
#
# COMPACT_ATOMS: atom_id res chain seq x y z
N MET A 1 -1.46 -22.09 34.04
CA MET A 1 -0.40 -21.75 33.05
C MET A 1 0.86 -22.61 33.15
N ARG A 2 1.44 -22.89 34.33
CA ARG A 2 2.64 -23.76 34.44
C ARG A 2 2.49 -25.14 33.77
N ARG A 3 1.32 -25.77 33.90
CA ARG A 3 1.02 -27.04 33.19
C ARG A 3 0.96 -26.87 31.67
N TYR A 4 0.36 -25.77 31.17
CA TYR A 4 0.36 -25.46 29.73
C TYR A 4 1.77 -25.20 29.22
N ALA A 5 2.59 -24.43 29.95
CA ALA A 5 4.00 -24.18 29.63
C ALA A 5 4.83 -25.47 29.61
N ALA A 6 4.61 -26.37 30.57
CA ALA A 6 5.29 -27.66 30.64
C ALA A 6 4.92 -28.60 29.48
N VAL A 7 3.67 -28.57 29.01
CA VAL A 7 3.21 -29.41 27.88
C VAL A 7 3.57 -28.80 26.52
N SER A 8 3.57 -27.47 26.40
CA SER A 8 3.85 -26.77 25.14
C SER A 8 5.32 -26.38 24.93
N ASN A 9 6.15 -26.54 25.97
CA ASN A 9 7.52 -26.05 26.03
C ASN A 9 7.65 -24.52 25.78
N ALA A 10 6.55 -23.78 25.88
CA ALA A 10 6.50 -22.34 25.68
C ALA A 10 6.61 -21.62 27.04
N LYS A 11 7.47 -20.60 27.11
CA LYS A 11 7.56 -19.71 28.28
C LYS A 11 6.38 -18.75 28.26
N PHE A 12 5.58 -18.76 29.33
CA PHE A 12 4.49 -17.79 29.52
C PHE A 12 5.09 -16.47 30.03
N ASN A 13 4.80 -15.36 29.35
CA ASN A 13 5.28 -14.04 29.74
C ASN A 13 4.22 -13.36 30.61
N GLU A 14 4.33 -13.52 31.92
CA GLU A 14 3.37 -13.00 32.90
C GLU A 14 3.31 -11.46 32.85
N ASP A 15 4.45 -10.79 32.71
CA ASP A 15 4.56 -9.32 32.71
C ASP A 15 3.91 -8.63 31.51
N LYS A 16 3.75 -9.35 30.39
CA LYS A 16 3.10 -8.84 29.17
C LYS A 16 1.71 -9.43 28.95
N SER A 17 1.26 -10.31 29.83
CA SER A 17 -0.04 -10.96 29.70
C SER A 17 -1.11 -10.08 30.31
N GLU A 18 -2.08 -9.71 29.48
CA GLU A 18 -3.28 -8.98 29.90
C GLU A 18 -4.51 -9.87 29.65
N ALA A 19 -5.53 -9.72 30.48
CA ALA A 19 -6.81 -10.39 30.32
C ALA A 19 -7.88 -9.38 29.89
N PHE A 20 -8.92 -9.85 29.21
CA PHE A 20 -10.07 -9.02 28.85
C PHE A 20 -11.36 -9.82 28.85
N SER A 21 -12.48 -9.16 29.14
CA SER A 21 -13.79 -9.78 29.26
C SER A 21 -14.52 -9.83 27.92
N LEU A 22 -14.85 -11.01 27.39
CA LEU A 22 -15.54 -11.10 26.09
C LEU A 22 -16.95 -10.47 26.09
N ASN A 23 -17.62 -10.47 27.23
CA ASN A 23 -18.95 -9.86 27.39
C ASN A 23 -18.89 -8.47 28.02
N GLY A 24 -17.69 -7.92 28.25
CA GLY A 24 -17.46 -6.61 28.86
C GLY A 24 -17.74 -6.52 30.35
N ARG A 25 -18.26 -7.56 31.00
CA ARG A 25 -18.58 -7.53 32.43
C ARG A 25 -17.38 -7.91 33.29
N LEU A 26 -17.23 -7.25 34.44
CA LEU A 26 -16.28 -7.67 35.47
C LEU A 26 -16.74 -9.01 36.05
N SER A 27 -15.82 -9.95 36.16
CA SER A 27 -16.03 -11.21 36.87
C SER A 27 -15.05 -11.28 38.01
N LEU A 28 -15.56 -11.20 39.25
CA LEU A 28 -14.75 -11.26 40.47
C LEU A 28 -14.04 -12.61 40.62
N ALA A 29 -14.70 -13.69 40.20
CA ALA A 29 -14.10 -15.03 40.18
C ALA A 29 -12.89 -15.08 39.25
N TRP A 30 -13.00 -14.52 38.03
CA TRP A 30 -11.87 -14.44 37.11
C TRP A 30 -10.78 -13.49 37.60
N GLN A 31 -11.15 -12.34 38.17
CA GLN A 31 -10.17 -11.39 38.71
C GLN A 31 -9.30 -12.03 39.80
N ALA A 32 -9.90 -12.78 40.72
CA ALA A 32 -9.17 -13.50 41.75
C ALA A 32 -8.21 -14.55 41.16
N GLN A 33 -8.65 -15.30 40.14
CA GLN A 33 -7.81 -16.29 39.46
C GLN A 33 -6.66 -15.64 38.67
N LEU A 34 -6.91 -14.51 38.01
CA LEU A 34 -5.90 -13.76 37.27
C LEU A 34 -4.82 -13.19 38.19
N LEU A 35 -5.20 -12.70 39.38
CA LEU A 35 -4.26 -12.23 40.41
C LEU A 35 -3.37 -13.36 40.93
N ILE A 36 -3.94 -14.55 41.16
CA ILE A 36 -3.15 -15.76 41.53
C ILE A 36 -2.16 -16.13 40.41
N MET A 37 -2.49 -15.80 39.16
CA MET A 37 -1.64 -16.01 37.98
C MET A 37 -0.70 -14.84 37.68
N ASN A 38 -0.60 -13.85 38.59
CA ASN A 38 0.20 -12.63 38.44
C ASN A 38 -0.16 -11.79 37.20
N ILE A 39 -1.40 -11.89 36.72
CA ILE A 39 -1.93 -11.04 35.65
C ILE A 39 -2.64 -9.86 36.30
N GLN A 40 -1.99 -8.69 36.24
CA GLN A 40 -2.46 -7.48 36.94
C GLN A 40 -3.52 -6.72 36.15
N VAL A 41 -3.51 -6.85 34.82
CA VAL A 41 -4.38 -6.07 33.93
C VAL A 41 -5.55 -6.94 33.47
N TYR A 42 -6.76 -6.57 33.87
CA TYR A 42 -8.01 -7.17 33.41
C TYR A 42 -8.94 -6.09 32.84
N HIS A 43 -9.15 -6.13 31.52
CA HIS A 43 -9.97 -5.15 30.81
C HIS A 43 -11.45 -5.55 30.77
N TYR A 44 -12.31 -4.59 31.12
CA TYR A 44 -13.77 -4.71 31.11
C TYR A 44 -14.40 -3.33 30.88
N GLN A 45 -15.73 -3.25 30.90
CA GLN A 45 -16.46 -2.02 30.62
C GLN A 45 -16.15 -0.86 31.57
N GLY A 46 -15.81 -1.15 32.82
CA GLY A 46 -15.43 -0.16 33.83
C GLY A 46 -13.93 0.19 33.81
N SER A 47 -13.15 -0.41 32.93
CA SER A 47 -11.75 -0.02 32.73
C SER A 47 -11.68 1.37 32.10
N SER A 48 -10.72 2.19 32.53
CA SER A 48 -10.51 3.52 31.96
C SER A 48 -10.03 3.47 30.51
N ASN A 49 -9.30 2.42 30.14
CA ASN A 49 -8.66 2.27 28.85
C ASN A 49 -9.29 1.15 28.02
N ALA A 50 -9.25 1.32 26.69
CA ALA A 50 -9.48 0.25 25.74
C ALA A 50 -8.36 -0.79 25.77
N PHE A 51 -8.68 -2.04 25.41
CA PHE A 51 -7.68 -3.10 25.33
C PHE A 51 -7.19 -3.31 23.91
N ARG A 52 -5.95 -3.79 23.77
CA ARG A 52 -5.31 -4.04 22.47
C ARG A 52 -5.12 -5.53 22.26
N CYS A 53 -5.64 -6.05 21.15
CA CYS A 53 -5.45 -7.43 20.74
C CYS A 53 -4.98 -7.48 19.28
N LEU A 54 -3.82 -8.10 19.03
CA LEU A 54 -3.24 -8.25 17.70
C LEU A 54 -3.07 -6.92 16.92
N GLY A 55 -2.81 -5.82 17.62
CA GLY A 55 -2.67 -4.50 17.00
C GLY A 55 -3.98 -3.73 16.80
N LEU A 56 -5.12 -4.33 17.10
CA LEU A 56 -6.44 -3.70 17.04
C LEU A 56 -6.89 -3.28 18.45
N TYR A 57 -7.52 -2.11 18.54
CA TYR A 57 -8.09 -1.62 19.79
C TYR A 57 -9.57 -1.96 19.87
N PHE A 58 -10.01 -2.40 21.04
CA PHE A 58 -11.37 -2.79 21.32
C PHE A 58 -11.90 -1.97 22.51
N ALA A 59 -13.07 -1.37 22.32
CA ALA A 59 -13.76 -0.59 23.33
C ALA A 59 -15.09 -1.26 23.71
N TYR A 60 -15.37 -1.27 24.99
CA TYR A 60 -16.66 -1.66 25.57
C TYR A 60 -17.59 -0.46 25.78
N THR A 61 -17.03 0.76 25.90
CA THR A 61 -17.80 1.98 26.14
C THR A 61 -17.55 3.07 25.08
N PRO A 62 -18.49 4.01 24.90
CA PRO A 62 -18.28 5.18 24.06
C PRO A 62 -17.08 6.03 24.49
N ALA A 63 -16.80 6.13 25.79
CA ALA A 63 -15.66 6.87 26.32
C ALA A 63 -14.31 6.23 25.90
N GLN A 64 -14.19 4.90 26.04
CA GLN A 64 -13.03 4.16 25.55
C GLN A 64 -12.88 4.29 24.02
N ARG A 65 -13.99 4.32 23.28
CA ARG A 65 -13.98 4.54 21.83
C ARG A 65 -13.45 5.93 21.47
N ALA A 66 -13.94 6.98 22.12
CA ALA A 66 -13.46 8.35 21.92
C ALA A 66 -11.96 8.47 22.24
N GLN A 67 -11.49 7.79 23.29
CA GLN A 67 -10.06 7.71 23.62
C GLN A 67 -9.24 7.03 22.51
N ILE A 68 -9.71 5.91 21.94
CA ILE A 68 -9.04 5.26 20.79
C ILE A 68 -9.00 6.21 19.60
N GLU A 69 -10.12 6.88 19.30
CA GLU A 69 -10.23 7.82 18.19
C GLU A 69 -9.22 8.97 18.35
N GLU A 70 -9.14 9.60 19.52
CA GLU A 70 -8.16 10.67 19.78
C GLU A 70 -6.71 10.17 19.76
N MET A 71 -6.44 8.97 20.28
CA MET A 71 -5.11 8.36 20.23
C MET A 71 -4.68 8.06 18.79
N LEU A 72 -5.58 7.54 17.95
CA LEU A 72 -5.30 7.31 16.53
C LEU A 72 -5.11 8.65 15.80
N LEU A 73 -5.97 9.64 16.05
CA LEU A 73 -5.86 10.97 15.46
C LEU A 73 -4.56 11.67 15.86
N SER A 74 -4.17 11.61 17.13
CA SER A 74 -2.90 12.17 17.61
C SER A 74 -1.69 11.45 17.03
N SER A 75 -1.72 10.12 16.91
CA SER A 75 -0.66 9.38 16.22
C SER A 75 -0.57 9.77 14.74
N VAL A 76 -1.70 9.97 14.06
CA VAL A 76 -1.72 10.45 12.67
C VAL A 76 -1.17 11.88 12.60
N ARG A 77 -1.62 12.80 13.47
CA ARG A 77 -1.12 14.18 13.56
C ARG A 77 0.40 14.21 13.78
N GLN A 78 0.90 13.39 14.70
CA GLN A 78 2.33 13.30 15.01
C GLN A 78 3.12 12.77 13.81
N GLN A 79 2.62 11.75 13.13
CA GLN A 79 3.24 11.25 11.90
C GLN A 79 3.20 12.30 10.78
N CYS A 80 2.07 12.95 10.55
CA CYS A 80 1.95 14.06 9.60
C CYS A 80 2.92 15.21 9.95
N HIS A 81 3.12 15.52 11.22
CA HIS A 81 4.09 16.52 11.66
C HIS A 81 5.54 16.08 11.33
N ILE A 82 5.90 14.84 11.66
CA ILE A 82 7.22 14.26 11.32
C ILE A 82 7.44 14.24 9.81
N TYR A 83 6.40 13.95 9.02
CA TYR A 83 6.47 13.96 7.56
C TYR A 83 6.51 15.37 6.98
N GLY A 84 5.81 16.33 7.56
CA GLY A 84 5.87 17.75 7.18
C GLY A 84 7.23 18.38 7.44
N GLN A 85 8.01 17.85 8.38
CA GLN A 85 9.41 18.25 8.60
C GLN A 85 10.36 17.72 7.52
N ARG A 86 9.95 16.73 6.73
CA ARG A 86 10.75 16.20 5.61
C ARG A 86 10.38 16.97 4.35
N GLN A 87 11.36 17.41 3.57
CA GLN A 87 11.18 18.10 2.29
C GLN A 87 10.64 17.16 1.20
N LEU A 88 9.45 16.62 1.44
CA LEU A 88 8.74 15.68 0.57
C LEU A 88 7.87 16.48 -0.40
N SER A 89 7.81 16.05 -1.66
CA SER A 89 6.87 16.65 -2.63
C SER A 89 5.42 16.50 -2.15
N ILE A 90 4.47 17.27 -2.68
CA ILE A 90 3.02 17.10 -2.38
C ILE A 90 2.61 15.63 -2.56
N LEU A 91 3.15 14.99 -3.60
CA LEU A 91 2.94 13.58 -3.87
C LEU A 91 3.52 12.74 -2.73
N ASP A 92 4.74 12.98 -2.29
CA ASP A 92 5.39 12.20 -1.22
C ASP A 92 4.79 12.44 0.17
N ALA A 93 4.30 13.65 0.46
CA ALA A 93 3.56 13.98 1.68
C ALA A 93 2.18 13.30 1.69
N LEU A 94 1.47 13.31 0.55
CA LEU A 94 0.22 12.55 0.36
C LEU A 94 0.48 11.02 0.36
N ASN A 95 1.64 10.57 -0.11
CA ASN A 95 2.07 9.17 -0.11
C ASN A 95 2.44 8.67 1.31
N ALA A 96 2.97 9.54 2.16
CA ALA A 96 3.22 9.22 3.56
C ALA A 96 1.91 9.10 4.36
N VAL A 97 0.90 9.95 4.04
CA VAL A 97 -0.48 9.81 4.54
C VAL A 97 -1.17 8.56 3.95
N TYR A 98 -0.84 8.17 2.72
CA TYR A 98 -1.33 6.96 2.03
C TYR A 98 -0.92 5.65 2.73
N VAL A 99 0.24 5.59 3.39
CA VAL A 99 0.64 4.41 4.19
C VAL A 99 -0.33 4.15 5.36
N LEU A 100 -1.05 5.17 5.82
CA LEU A 100 -2.10 5.03 6.84
C LEU A 100 -3.46 4.59 6.28
N ASN A 101 -3.69 4.64 4.97
CA ASN A 101 -4.96 4.21 4.35
C ASN A 101 -4.76 3.62 2.94
N THR A 102 -4.50 2.32 2.92
CA THR A 102 -4.38 1.50 1.72
C THR A 102 -5.72 1.41 0.96
N LEU A 103 -5.98 2.28 -0.04
CA LEU A 103 -6.91 2.12 -1.20
C LEU A 103 -7.22 3.44 -1.98
N TYR A 104 -6.24 4.27 -2.38
CA TYR A 104 -6.61 5.64 -2.85
C TYR A 104 -5.90 6.26 -4.09
N TYR A 105 -5.01 5.58 -4.83
CA TYR A 105 -4.35 6.27 -5.97
C TYR A 105 -5.22 6.46 -7.23
N HIS A 106 -6.18 5.58 -7.51
CA HIS A 106 -7.20 5.88 -8.53
C HIS A 106 -8.09 7.06 -8.09
N PHE A 107 -8.26 7.17 -6.77
CA PHE A 107 -9.22 8.04 -6.14
C PHE A 107 -8.81 9.52 -6.11
N ILE A 108 -7.53 9.86 -5.95
CA ILE A 108 -7.10 11.28 -5.92
C ILE A 108 -7.18 11.93 -7.30
N PHE A 109 -6.70 11.26 -8.36
CA PHE A 109 -6.84 11.80 -9.72
C PHE A 109 -8.31 11.80 -10.19
N GLU A 110 -9.10 10.77 -9.83
CA GLU A 110 -10.55 10.82 -10.05
C GLU A 110 -11.26 11.86 -9.19
N LEU A 111 -10.79 12.21 -7.99
CA LEU A 111 -11.34 13.34 -7.21
C LEU A 111 -11.03 14.69 -7.84
N PHE A 112 -9.79 14.88 -8.30
CA PHE A 112 -9.39 16.11 -8.99
C PHE A 112 -10.15 16.30 -10.30
N ASP A 113 -10.45 15.21 -11.01
CA ASP A 113 -11.28 15.22 -12.22
C ASP A 113 -12.80 15.27 -11.90
N TYR A 114 -13.26 14.72 -10.76
CA TYR A 114 -14.68 14.69 -10.34
C TYR A 114 -15.15 16.00 -9.68
N PHE A 115 -14.25 16.74 -9.03
CA PHE A 115 -14.54 18.03 -8.40
C PHE A 115 -14.35 19.23 -9.34
N ASP A 116 -14.14 18.98 -10.64
CA ASP A 116 -14.06 20.01 -11.69
C ASP A 116 -13.16 21.20 -11.29
N TYR A 117 -11.97 20.89 -10.74
CA TYR A 117 -11.09 21.91 -10.15
C TYR A 117 -10.69 22.95 -11.21
N ALA A 118 -11.13 24.19 -10.98
CA ALA A 118 -10.98 25.33 -11.87
C ALA A 118 -9.53 25.88 -11.88
N GLY A 119 -8.62 25.10 -12.46
CA GLY A 119 -7.35 25.58 -12.99
C GLY A 119 -6.19 25.72 -11.98
N LEU A 120 -4.98 25.42 -12.47
CA LEU A 120 -3.70 25.67 -11.78
C LEU A 120 -3.37 27.16 -11.62
N SER A 121 -4.20 28.05 -12.15
CA SER A 121 -4.06 29.51 -12.08
C SER A 121 -4.16 30.07 -10.67
N VAL A 122 -4.70 29.30 -9.71
CA VAL A 122 -4.89 29.72 -8.31
C VAL A 122 -3.72 29.29 -7.40
N LEU A 123 -2.81 28.44 -7.90
CA LEU A 123 -1.70 27.92 -7.10
C LEU A 123 -0.46 28.79 -7.24
N GLU A 124 -0.06 29.51 -6.19
CA GLU A 124 1.18 30.32 -6.22
C GLU A 124 2.46 29.47 -6.17
N VAL A 125 2.41 28.28 -5.54
CA VAL A 125 3.58 27.39 -5.39
C VAL A 125 3.15 25.93 -5.55
N VAL A 126 3.67 25.25 -6.58
CA VAL A 126 3.45 23.80 -6.83
C VAL A 126 4.81 23.13 -6.88
N SER A 127 5.03 22.06 -6.11
CA SER A 127 6.36 21.42 -6.11
C SER A 127 6.78 20.98 -7.52
N LEU A 128 8.07 21.13 -7.85
CA LEU A 128 8.59 20.87 -9.19
C LEU A 128 8.32 19.42 -9.65
N ASN A 129 8.44 18.47 -8.72
CA ASN A 129 8.11 17.06 -8.99
C ASN A 129 6.62 16.87 -9.34
N THR A 130 5.73 17.59 -8.66
CA THR A 130 4.29 17.57 -8.98
C THR A 130 4.03 18.14 -10.37
N LEU A 131 4.64 19.26 -10.73
CA LEU A 131 4.49 19.86 -12.07
C LEU A 131 4.89 18.89 -13.19
N LEU A 132 5.99 18.17 -13.02
CA LEU A 132 6.45 17.20 -14.02
C LEU A 132 5.50 16.01 -14.18
N GLN A 133 4.78 15.60 -13.12
CA GLN A 133 3.87 14.46 -13.19
C GLN A 133 2.46 14.81 -13.67
N LEU A 134 2.08 16.09 -13.61
CA LEU A 134 0.74 16.54 -14.02
C LEU A 134 0.52 16.38 -15.53
N PRO A 135 -0.73 16.17 -15.96
CA PRO A 135 -1.08 16.24 -17.38
C PRO A 135 -0.65 17.59 -17.97
N LEU A 136 0.10 17.56 -19.06
CA LEU A 136 0.70 18.73 -19.68
C LEU A 136 -0.36 19.76 -20.12
N HIS A 137 -1.57 19.34 -20.47
CA HIS A 137 -2.68 20.27 -20.78
C HIS A 137 -3.09 21.13 -19.59
N LYS A 138 -2.94 20.63 -18.36
CA LYS A 138 -3.24 21.40 -17.15
C LYS A 138 -2.17 22.47 -16.91
N LEU A 139 -0.93 22.25 -17.35
CA LEU A 139 0.20 23.18 -17.19
C LEU A 139 0.12 24.38 -18.14
N LEU A 140 -0.84 24.36 -19.07
CA LEU A 140 -1.02 25.32 -20.14
C LEU A 140 -2.36 26.05 -19.97
N SER A 141 -2.45 27.27 -20.50
CA SER A 141 -3.65 28.09 -20.58
C SER A 141 -3.80 28.68 -21.99
N GLY A 142 -5.04 29.05 -22.34
CA GLY A 142 -5.35 29.60 -23.67
C GLY A 142 -5.30 28.57 -24.81
N ILE A 143 -5.49 27.27 -24.53
CA ILE A 143 -5.53 26.23 -25.56
C ILE A 143 -6.84 26.37 -26.37
N PRO A 144 -6.78 26.53 -27.71
CA PRO A 144 -7.96 26.55 -28.58
C PRO A 144 -8.74 25.23 -28.51
N GLU A 145 -10.08 25.25 -28.54
CA GLU A 145 -10.94 24.05 -28.36
C GLU A 145 -10.66 22.93 -29.38
N ASP A 146 -10.15 23.25 -30.55
CA ASP A 146 -9.80 22.32 -31.63
C ASP A 146 -8.34 21.82 -31.58
N HIS A 147 -7.56 22.26 -30.59
CA HIS A 147 -6.15 21.91 -30.48
C HIS A 147 -5.97 20.40 -30.30
N TRP A 148 -4.93 19.84 -30.93
CA TRP A 148 -4.62 18.40 -30.89
C TRP A 148 -4.43 17.85 -29.47
N PHE A 149 -4.22 18.74 -28.49
CA PHE A 149 -4.00 18.40 -27.09
C PHE A 149 -5.17 17.63 -26.48
N TYR A 150 -6.40 17.95 -26.89
CA TYR A 150 -7.60 17.25 -26.41
C TYR A 150 -7.64 15.76 -26.80
N ARG A 151 -6.83 15.35 -27.78
CA ARG A 151 -6.65 13.93 -28.16
C ARG A 151 -5.56 13.22 -27.33
N HIS A 152 -4.77 13.99 -26.58
CA HIS A 152 -3.60 13.52 -25.82
C HIS A 152 -3.62 14.03 -24.37
N THR A 153 -4.79 14.03 -23.72
CA THR A 153 -5.00 14.56 -22.36
C THR A 153 -4.14 13.88 -21.28
N LYS A 154 -3.63 12.68 -21.54
CA LYS A 154 -2.78 11.90 -20.62
C LYS A 154 -1.27 12.16 -20.76
N LEU A 155 -0.85 13.01 -21.70
CA LEU A 155 0.56 13.34 -21.87
C LEU A 155 1.05 14.09 -20.63
N SER A 156 2.06 13.55 -19.93
CA SER A 156 2.58 14.14 -18.69
C SER A 156 3.60 15.25 -18.97
N GLY A 157 3.74 16.18 -18.02
CA GLY A 157 4.65 17.33 -18.10
C GLY A 157 6.11 16.94 -18.31
N ASP A 158 6.55 15.81 -17.75
CA ASP A 158 7.92 15.28 -17.84
C ASP A 158 8.38 14.96 -19.28
N LYS A 159 7.41 14.80 -20.19
CA LYS A 159 7.67 14.58 -21.62
C LYS A 159 8.02 15.85 -22.36
N PHE A 160 7.66 17.01 -21.80
CA PHE A 160 7.89 18.32 -22.42
C PHE A 160 8.86 19.20 -21.63
N MET A 161 8.94 18.99 -20.33
CA MET A 161 9.81 19.72 -19.42
C MET A 161 10.80 18.78 -18.74
N ILE A 162 11.96 19.32 -18.38
CA ILE A 162 13.00 18.60 -17.66
C ILE A 162 13.56 19.51 -16.57
N TYR A 163 13.94 18.93 -15.44
CA TYR A 163 14.63 19.66 -14.39
C TYR A 163 16.11 19.80 -14.75
N ASP A 164 16.60 21.03 -14.83
CA ASP A 164 18.04 21.28 -14.93
C ASP A 164 18.66 21.26 -13.54
N SER A 165 19.44 20.20 -13.25
CA SER A 165 20.16 20.07 -11.99
C SER A 165 21.27 21.11 -11.80
N ILE A 166 21.80 21.70 -12.88
CA ILE A 166 22.87 22.71 -12.83
C ILE A 166 22.25 24.07 -12.49
N GLN A 167 21.20 24.44 -13.22
CA GLN A 167 20.52 25.72 -13.03
C GLN A 167 19.47 25.68 -11.90
N GLN A 168 19.18 24.50 -11.35
CA GLN A 168 18.14 24.27 -10.34
C GLN A 168 16.82 24.93 -10.76
N CYS A 169 16.41 24.75 -12.01
CA CYS A 169 15.17 25.30 -12.54
C CYS A 169 14.51 24.32 -13.51
N LEU A 170 13.24 24.58 -13.80
CA LEU A 170 12.52 23.87 -14.84
C LEU A 170 12.92 24.43 -16.20
N GLN A 171 13.29 23.57 -17.14
CA GLN A 171 13.51 23.97 -18.52
C GLN A 171 12.58 23.20 -19.47
N LEU A 172 12.23 23.84 -20.58
CA LEU A 172 11.59 23.17 -21.69
C LEU A 172 12.62 22.26 -22.36
N ARG A 173 12.23 21.03 -22.70
CA ARG A 173 13.09 20.14 -23.46
C ARG A 173 13.37 20.71 -24.84
N VAL A 174 14.57 20.48 -25.34
CA VAL A 174 14.95 20.88 -26.71
C VAL A 174 14.64 19.77 -27.72
N ALA A 175 14.64 20.11 -29.02
CA ALA A 175 14.12 19.26 -30.08
C ALA A 175 14.67 17.81 -30.11
N HIS A 176 15.92 17.61 -29.71
CA HIS A 176 16.57 16.29 -29.69
C HIS A 176 16.31 15.49 -28.40
N GLU A 177 15.74 16.11 -27.36
CA GLU A 177 15.44 15.48 -26.06
C GLU A 177 14.01 14.92 -26.00
N PHE A 178 13.18 15.20 -27.00
CA PHE A 178 11.82 14.67 -27.07
C PHE A 178 11.84 13.19 -27.46
N THR A 179 11.66 12.31 -26.46
CA THR A 179 11.57 10.86 -26.70
C THR A 179 10.15 10.41 -27.04
N ALA A 180 9.13 11.17 -26.62
CA ALA A 180 7.72 10.85 -26.81
C ALA A 180 7.04 11.92 -27.67
N ILE A 181 6.49 11.50 -28.82
CA ILE A 181 5.74 12.35 -29.76
C ILE A 181 6.49 13.65 -30.15
N PRO A 182 7.72 13.54 -30.71
CA PRO A 182 8.62 14.68 -30.91
C PRO A 182 8.05 15.77 -31.84
N ARG A 183 7.26 15.39 -32.85
CA ARG A 183 6.63 16.35 -33.77
C ARG A 183 5.64 17.26 -33.04
N LEU A 184 4.78 16.70 -32.19
CA LEU A 184 3.77 17.47 -31.46
C LEU A 184 4.40 18.32 -30.36
N CYS A 185 5.43 17.80 -29.66
CA CYS A 185 6.16 18.59 -28.68
C CYS A 185 6.87 19.79 -29.35
N ARG A 186 7.45 19.60 -30.54
CA ARG A 186 8.04 20.71 -31.31
C ARG A 186 7.01 21.77 -31.69
N THR A 187 5.85 21.36 -32.19
CA THR A 187 4.74 22.29 -32.49
C THR A 187 4.26 23.03 -31.24
N LEU A 188 4.19 22.35 -30.09
CA LEU A 188 3.83 23.00 -28.82
C LEU A 188 4.88 24.03 -28.38
N PHE A 189 6.15 23.70 -28.52
CA PHE A 189 7.26 24.61 -28.23
C PHE A 189 7.17 25.88 -29.09
N GLU A 190 6.91 25.72 -30.39
CA GLU A 190 6.67 26.83 -31.32
C GLU A 190 5.41 27.63 -30.93
N ASN A 191 4.32 26.96 -30.54
CA ASN A 191 3.08 27.61 -30.10
C ASN A 191 3.27 28.44 -28.82
N ILE A 192 4.14 28.01 -27.90
CA ILE A 192 4.40 28.70 -26.64
C ILE A 192 5.38 29.86 -26.82
N LEU A 193 6.52 29.63 -27.48
CA LEU A 193 7.61 30.60 -27.53
C LEU A 193 7.58 31.52 -28.77
N VAL A 194 7.14 31.00 -29.93
CA VAL A 194 7.17 31.75 -31.20
C VAL A 194 5.82 32.39 -31.46
N HIS A 195 4.74 31.59 -31.45
CA HIS A 195 3.41 32.06 -31.82
C HIS A 195 2.63 32.63 -30.64
N GLN A 196 3.02 32.30 -29.40
CA GLN A 196 2.34 32.72 -28.15
C GLN A 196 0.83 32.42 -28.13
N THR A 197 0.40 31.42 -28.91
CA THR A 197 -1.00 30.99 -29.01
C THR A 197 -1.41 30.16 -27.81
N VAL A 198 -0.44 29.52 -27.14
CA VAL A 198 -0.63 28.76 -25.90
C VAL A 198 0.30 29.33 -24.84
N LYS A 199 -0.19 29.54 -23.62
CA LYS A 199 0.59 30.11 -22.52
C LYS A 199 0.87 29.05 -21.46
N LEU A 200 2.04 29.10 -20.83
CA LEU A 200 2.28 28.34 -19.61
C LEU A 200 1.55 29.01 -18.45
N ASN A 201 1.04 28.20 -17.52
CA ASN A 201 0.44 28.76 -16.31
C ASN A 201 1.47 29.54 -15.50
N PRO A 202 1.09 30.65 -14.82
CA PRO A 202 2.02 31.49 -14.06
C PRO A 202 2.84 30.72 -13.02
N CYS A 203 2.21 29.72 -12.39
CA CYS A 203 2.86 28.83 -11.44
C CYS A 203 3.94 27.94 -12.05
N VAL A 204 3.95 27.71 -13.36
CA VAL A 204 5.02 26.99 -14.06
C VAL A 204 6.18 27.94 -14.35
N TRP A 205 5.87 29.18 -14.75
CA TRP A 205 6.87 30.21 -15.04
C TRP A 205 7.76 30.53 -13.84
N THR A 206 7.22 30.54 -12.62
CA THR A 206 8.00 30.78 -11.41
C THR A 206 9.10 29.73 -11.21
N HIS A 207 8.87 28.47 -11.59
CA HIS A 207 9.88 27.41 -11.54
C HIS A 207 10.85 27.40 -12.71
N ILE A 208 10.52 28.06 -13.82
CA ILE A 208 11.44 28.25 -14.95
C ILE A 208 12.39 29.42 -14.66
N LEU A 209 11.85 30.52 -14.13
CA LEU A 209 12.58 31.77 -13.94
C LEU A 209 13.36 31.82 -12.62
N ASN A 210 12.88 31.15 -11.58
CA ASN A 210 13.47 31.22 -10.24
C ASN A 210 13.91 29.84 -9.76
N HIS A 211 14.96 29.83 -8.93
CA HIS A 211 15.32 28.65 -8.15
C HIS A 211 14.14 28.24 -7.25
N PRO A 212 13.87 26.93 -7.08
CA PRO A 212 12.82 26.45 -6.20
C PRO A 212 13.11 26.97 -4.80
N LEU A 213 12.24 27.84 -4.31
CA LEU A 213 12.31 28.29 -2.92
C LEU A 213 12.11 27.06 -2.03
N LEU A 214 13.11 26.72 -1.22
CA LEU A 214 13.03 25.71 -0.16
C LEU A 214 12.12 26.22 0.96
N VAL A 215 10.85 26.48 0.66
CA VAL A 215 9.88 26.88 1.66
C VAL A 215 9.40 25.61 2.35
N GLN A 216 9.63 25.51 3.66
CA GLN A 216 8.87 24.60 4.50
C GLN A 216 7.41 25.02 4.43
N THR A 217 6.63 24.32 3.62
CA THR A 217 5.21 24.62 3.44
C THR A 217 4.44 24.13 4.66
N ASP A 218 3.85 25.05 5.42
CA ASP A 218 2.92 24.71 6.51
C ASP A 218 1.58 24.26 5.91
N TRP A 219 1.51 23.00 5.49
CA TRP A 219 0.34 22.38 4.83
C TRP A 219 -1.00 22.64 5.55
N PRO A 220 -1.11 22.54 6.89
CA PRO A 220 -2.34 22.84 7.62
C PRO A 220 -2.90 24.25 7.37
N GLN A 221 -2.02 25.23 7.11
CA GLN A 221 -2.41 26.63 6.86
C GLN A 221 -2.34 27.00 5.38
N HIS A 222 -1.93 26.08 4.52
CA HIS A 222 -1.73 26.35 3.11
C HIS A 222 -3.06 26.65 2.41
N GLN A 223 -3.09 27.72 1.61
CA GLN A 223 -4.30 28.18 0.90
C GLN A 223 -4.98 27.08 0.11
N ILE A 224 -4.24 26.11 -0.45
CA ILE A 224 -4.81 24.95 -1.15
C ILE A 224 -5.69 24.12 -0.22
N ILE A 225 -5.24 23.82 1.00
CA ILE A 225 -6.02 23.01 1.94
C ILE A 225 -7.24 23.80 2.42
N GLN A 226 -7.09 25.12 2.61
CA GLN A 226 -8.21 25.99 2.97
C GLN A 226 -9.25 26.07 1.85
N GLN A 227 -8.82 26.24 0.60
CA GLN A 227 -9.71 26.29 -0.57
C GLN A 227 -10.37 24.95 -0.85
N ILE A 228 -9.62 23.84 -0.75
CA ILE A 228 -10.21 22.50 -0.84
C ILE A 228 -11.25 22.35 0.26
N ALA A 229 -10.95 22.67 1.52
CA ALA A 229 -11.90 22.58 2.62
C ALA A 229 -13.14 23.49 2.45
N GLN A 230 -13.04 24.55 1.65
CA GLN A 230 -14.12 25.48 1.35
C GLN A 230 -14.95 25.10 0.11
N LEU A 231 -14.60 24.06 -0.65
CA LEU A 231 -15.45 23.61 -1.76
C LEU A 231 -16.80 23.15 -1.21
N ASP A 232 -17.90 23.62 -1.81
CA ASP A 232 -19.28 23.23 -1.47
C ASP A 232 -19.53 21.71 -1.56
N VAL A 233 -18.64 21.00 -2.25
CA VAL A 233 -18.69 19.55 -2.32
C VAL A 233 -18.32 18.89 -0.98
N TRP A 234 -17.55 19.55 -0.12
CA TRP A 234 -17.28 19.05 1.24
C TRP A 234 -18.42 19.31 2.21
N SER A 235 -19.17 20.40 2.04
CA SER A 235 -20.37 20.64 2.85
C SER A 235 -21.49 19.65 2.52
N SER A 236 -21.48 19.09 1.31
CA SER A 236 -22.34 17.98 0.86
C SER A 236 -21.67 16.60 0.89
N PHE A 237 -20.45 16.49 1.44
CA PHE A 237 -19.70 15.23 1.44
C PHE A 237 -20.36 14.18 2.34
N SER A 238 -20.86 13.13 1.71
CA SER A 238 -21.32 11.93 2.40
C SER A 238 -20.32 10.80 2.18
N ALA A 239 -19.68 10.36 3.26
CA ALA A 239 -18.80 9.18 3.23
C ALA A 239 -19.54 7.91 2.72
N ILE A 240 -20.87 7.88 2.76
CA ILE A 240 -21.68 6.78 2.24
C ILE A 240 -21.84 6.91 0.71
N GLU A 241 -22.21 8.08 0.20
CA GLU A 241 -22.41 8.30 -1.23
C GLU A 241 -21.10 8.22 -2.00
N PHE A 242 -20.04 8.75 -1.41
CA PHE A 242 -18.68 8.58 -1.88
C PHE A 242 -18.27 7.10 -1.95
N ARG A 243 -18.51 6.31 -0.89
CA ARG A 243 -18.20 4.87 -0.93
C ARG A 243 -19.03 4.15 -2.01
N LYS A 244 -20.27 4.57 -2.26
CA LYS A 244 -21.13 4.03 -3.33
C LYS A 244 -20.61 4.40 -4.72
N SER A 245 -20.23 5.65 -4.97
CA SER A 245 -19.63 6.07 -6.26
C SER A 245 -18.32 5.33 -6.52
N GLN A 246 -17.54 5.06 -5.47
CA GLN A 246 -16.32 4.27 -5.58
C GLN A 246 -16.56 2.79 -5.78
N GLN A 247 -17.64 2.22 -5.23
CA GLN A 247 -18.02 0.84 -5.55
C GLN A 247 -18.30 0.67 -7.05
N GLU A 248 -18.88 1.67 -7.73
CA GLU A 248 -19.09 1.64 -9.19
C GLU A 248 -17.77 1.65 -9.97
N ILE A 249 -16.76 2.37 -9.50
CA ILE A 249 -15.43 2.39 -10.13
C ILE A 249 -14.66 1.09 -9.85
N LEU A 250 -14.73 0.58 -8.61
CA LEU A 250 -14.12 -0.69 -8.21
C LEU A 250 -14.73 -1.91 -8.92
N ARG A 251 -15.93 -1.79 -9.52
CA ARG A 251 -16.52 -2.83 -10.38
C ARG A 251 -15.69 -3.14 -11.64
N LYS A 252 -14.72 -2.29 -12.01
CA LYS A 252 -13.79 -2.53 -13.13
C LYS A 252 -12.66 -3.51 -12.78
N GLY A 253 -12.49 -3.87 -11.51
CA GLY A 253 -11.54 -4.89 -11.06
C GLY A 253 -12.03 -6.33 -11.29
N PRO A 254 -11.15 -7.34 -11.14
CA PRO A 254 -11.56 -8.74 -11.21
C PRO A 254 -12.62 -9.02 -10.12
N LYS A 255 -13.82 -9.41 -10.57
CA LYS A 255 -14.93 -9.79 -9.68
C LYS A 255 -14.69 -11.22 -9.20
N PHE A 256 -14.41 -11.39 -7.92
CA PHE A 256 -14.39 -12.73 -7.31
C PHE A 256 -15.80 -13.14 -6.94
N SER A 257 -16.17 -14.39 -7.20
CA SER A 257 -17.45 -14.91 -6.72
C SER A 257 -17.42 -14.99 -5.18
N ASN A 258 -18.57 -14.78 -4.52
CA ASN A 258 -18.68 -14.90 -3.06
C ASN A 258 -18.17 -16.27 -2.56
N LYS A 259 -18.37 -17.34 -3.34
CA LYS A 259 -17.84 -18.68 -3.02
C LYS A 259 -16.31 -18.70 -2.98
N MET A 260 -15.65 -18.07 -3.96
CA MET A 260 -14.18 -18.00 -4.02
C MET A 260 -13.58 -17.09 -2.96
N VAL A 261 -14.25 -16.00 -2.62
CA VAL A 261 -13.80 -15.13 -1.51
C VAL A 261 -13.99 -15.84 -0.17
N LYS A 262 -15.13 -16.51 0.05
CA LYS A 262 -15.44 -17.17 1.32
C LYS A 262 -14.46 -18.30 1.65
N LEU A 263 -14.03 -19.05 0.65
CA LEU A 263 -13.24 -20.26 0.83
C LEU A 263 -11.91 -20.05 1.60
N PRO A 264 -11.04 -19.07 1.25
CA PRO A 264 -9.87 -18.75 2.06
C PRO A 264 -10.16 -18.34 3.52
N TRP A 265 -11.30 -17.69 3.77
CA TRP A 265 -11.67 -17.22 5.11
C TRP A 265 -12.28 -18.31 5.98
N THR A 266 -12.91 -19.33 5.37
CA THR A 266 -13.51 -20.46 6.09
C THR A 266 -12.56 -21.65 6.24
N THR A 267 -11.51 -21.72 5.44
CA THR A 267 -10.54 -22.82 5.47
C THR A 267 -9.56 -22.67 6.64
N ALA A 268 -9.14 -23.79 7.23
CA ALA A 268 -8.15 -23.84 8.30
C ALA A 268 -6.80 -23.25 7.83
N MET A 269 -6.43 -22.10 8.37
CA MET A 269 -5.27 -21.34 7.92
C MET A 269 -4.77 -20.42 9.00
N HIS A 270 -3.46 -20.19 9.05
CA HIS A 270 -2.87 -19.20 9.94
C HIS A 270 -3.40 -17.78 9.61
N PRO A 271 -3.82 -16.97 10.60
CA PRO A 271 -4.34 -15.62 10.35
C PRO A 271 -3.38 -14.74 9.55
N SER A 272 -2.07 -14.81 9.82
CA SER A 272 -1.06 -14.06 9.06
C SER A 272 -1.00 -14.45 7.59
N ALA A 273 -1.26 -15.72 7.25
CA ALA A 273 -1.32 -16.15 5.86
C ALA A 273 -2.51 -15.55 5.11
N ARG A 274 -3.64 -15.38 5.79
CA ARG A 274 -4.80 -14.67 5.24
C ARG A 274 -4.52 -13.19 4.99
N ILE A 275 -3.75 -12.54 5.87
CA ILE A 275 -3.34 -11.14 5.68
C ILE A 275 -2.45 -11.00 4.44
N VAL A 276 -1.46 -11.87 4.28
CA VAL A 276 -0.57 -11.86 3.12
C VAL A 276 -1.33 -12.13 1.83
N LEU A 277 -2.26 -13.10 1.85
CA LEU A 277 -3.15 -13.36 0.72
C LEU A 277 -3.97 -12.12 0.34
N TYR A 278 -4.62 -11.50 1.33
CA TYR A 278 -5.43 -10.31 1.10
C TYR A 278 -4.61 -9.20 0.45
N ARG A 279 -3.37 -8.98 0.91
CA ARG A 279 -2.45 -8.02 0.30
C ARG A 279 -2.12 -8.37 -1.14
N ALA A 280 -1.86 -9.64 -1.46
CA ALA A 280 -1.56 -10.07 -2.83
C ALA A 280 -2.74 -9.89 -3.78
N VAL A 281 -3.95 -10.29 -3.37
CA VAL A 281 -5.18 -10.17 -4.17
C VAL A 281 -5.53 -8.69 -4.40
N SER A 282 -5.38 -7.86 -3.37
CA SER A 282 -5.66 -6.42 -3.42
C SER A 282 -4.54 -5.58 -4.07
N LYS A 283 -3.48 -6.20 -4.59
CA LYS A 283 -2.28 -5.50 -5.14
C LYS A 283 -1.56 -4.58 -4.14
N CYS A 284 -1.76 -4.83 -2.86
CA CYS A 284 -1.21 -4.04 -1.75
C CYS A 284 -0.03 -4.75 -1.08
N ILE A 285 0.59 -5.69 -1.78
CA ILE A 285 1.72 -6.44 -1.28
C ILE A 285 3.00 -5.66 -1.57
N PRO A 286 3.77 -5.20 -0.57
CA PRO A 286 5.00 -4.48 -0.85
C PRO A 286 6.06 -5.43 -1.43
N TYR A 287 6.68 -5.02 -2.54
CA TYR A 287 7.79 -5.68 -3.22
C TYR A 287 8.82 -4.61 -3.61
N LYS A 288 10.09 -4.99 -3.80
CA LYS A 288 11.19 -4.02 -3.90
C LYS A 288 11.03 -3.03 -5.06
N PHE A 289 10.54 -3.44 -6.23
CA PHE A 289 10.25 -2.50 -7.33
C PHE A 289 9.25 -1.41 -6.93
N TYR A 290 8.20 -1.76 -6.17
CA TYR A 290 7.27 -0.78 -5.64
C TYR A 290 7.97 0.13 -4.62
N LEU A 291 8.73 -0.44 -3.69
CA LEU A 291 9.39 0.28 -2.58
C LEU A 291 10.50 1.24 -3.03
N VAL A 292 11.22 0.96 -4.12
CA VAL A 292 12.20 1.88 -4.71
C VAL A 292 11.53 3.21 -5.08
N ASN A 293 10.32 3.16 -5.64
CA ASN A 293 9.58 4.36 -6.01
C ASN A 293 9.18 5.21 -4.79
N PHE A 294 9.24 4.66 -3.58
CA PHE A 294 9.00 5.38 -2.32
C PHE A 294 10.29 5.79 -1.59
N GLY A 295 11.46 5.50 -2.16
CA GLY A 295 12.75 5.74 -1.50
C GLY A 295 12.97 4.89 -0.24
N ALA A 296 12.15 3.85 -0.01
CA ALA A 296 12.26 3.00 1.17
C ALA A 296 13.42 1.99 1.06
N VAL A 297 13.83 1.66 -0.17
CA VAL A 297 14.93 0.76 -0.48
C VAL A 297 15.76 1.33 -1.64
N SER A 298 17.07 1.04 -1.65
CA SER A 298 18.01 1.61 -2.62
C SER A 298 18.00 0.97 -4.00
N ASN A 299 17.50 -0.27 -4.13
CA ASN A 299 17.44 -1.00 -5.39
C ASN A 299 16.20 -1.90 -5.49
N ASN A 300 15.87 -2.30 -6.72
CA ASN A 300 14.74 -3.17 -7.03
C ASN A 300 15.17 -4.64 -7.25
N VAL A 301 16.36 -5.02 -6.80
CA VAL A 301 16.92 -6.36 -7.02
C VAL A 301 16.32 -7.34 -6.01
N CYS A 302 15.83 -8.48 -6.50
CA CYS A 302 15.17 -9.47 -5.67
C CYS A 302 16.13 -10.07 -4.62
N SER A 303 15.74 -10.00 -3.35
CA SER A 303 16.55 -10.54 -2.24
C SER A 303 16.71 -12.06 -2.30
N PHE A 304 15.88 -12.78 -3.04
CA PHE A 304 15.98 -14.25 -3.10
C PHE A 304 17.04 -14.72 -4.09
N CYS A 305 17.08 -14.13 -5.30
CA CYS A 305 17.97 -14.58 -6.35
C CYS A 305 19.16 -13.65 -6.58
N GLY A 306 19.06 -12.37 -6.23
CA GLY A 306 20.15 -11.39 -6.39
C GLY A 306 20.35 -10.81 -7.79
N TYR A 307 19.56 -11.21 -8.79
CA TYR A 307 19.73 -10.73 -10.18
C TYR A 307 18.44 -10.32 -10.89
N GLY A 308 17.26 -10.72 -10.40
CA GLY A 308 15.98 -10.36 -11.01
C GLY A 308 15.45 -9.02 -10.51
N VAL A 309 14.78 -8.25 -11.38
CA VAL A 309 13.94 -7.13 -10.95
C VAL A 309 12.77 -7.69 -10.15
N ASP A 310 12.63 -7.26 -8.89
CA ASP A 310 11.59 -7.71 -7.97
C ASP A 310 10.24 -7.05 -8.29
N ALA A 311 9.74 -7.26 -9.51
CA ALA A 311 8.39 -6.91 -9.91
C ALA A 311 7.37 -7.86 -9.26
N LEU A 312 6.10 -7.48 -9.17
CA LEU A 312 5.05 -8.26 -8.51
C LEU A 312 5.03 -9.76 -8.89
N ARG A 313 5.17 -10.07 -10.18
CA ARG A 313 5.16 -11.45 -10.65
C ARG A 313 6.44 -12.21 -10.28
N HIS A 314 7.59 -11.56 -10.35
CA HIS A 314 8.87 -12.10 -9.85
C HIS A 314 8.82 -12.35 -8.34
N PHE A 315 8.21 -11.41 -7.62
CA PHE A 315 8.00 -11.47 -6.19
C PHE A 315 7.16 -12.69 -5.78
N ILE A 316 6.12 -13.02 -6.56
CA ILE A 316 5.21 -14.14 -6.26
C ILE A 316 5.77 -15.48 -6.77
N ILE A 317 6.24 -15.54 -8.02
CA ILE A 317 6.47 -16.82 -8.71
C ILE A 317 7.69 -16.90 -9.64
N ASP A 318 8.05 -15.83 -10.37
CA ASP A 318 9.06 -15.97 -11.43
C ASP A 318 10.50 -16.05 -10.88
N CYS A 319 10.71 -15.67 -9.61
CA CYS A 319 11.99 -15.88 -8.95
C CYS A 319 12.32 -17.39 -8.89
N PRO A 320 13.46 -17.84 -9.45
CA PRO A 320 13.78 -19.26 -9.54
C PRO A 320 14.00 -19.92 -8.17
N VAL A 321 14.55 -19.19 -7.20
CA VAL A 321 14.69 -19.66 -5.82
C VAL A 321 13.31 -19.82 -5.18
N LYS A 322 12.40 -18.85 -5.32
CA LYS A 322 11.02 -19.03 -4.83
C LYS A 322 10.31 -20.16 -5.54
N TRP A 323 10.56 -20.35 -6.83
CA TRP A 323 9.98 -21.46 -7.58
C TRP A 323 10.45 -22.82 -7.06
N SER A 324 11.73 -23.01 -6.74
CA SER A 324 12.19 -24.26 -6.13
C SER A 324 11.52 -24.50 -4.78
N LEU A 325 11.40 -23.46 -3.94
CA LEU A 325 10.70 -23.55 -2.65
C LEU A 325 9.21 -23.90 -2.82
N TRP A 326 8.56 -23.38 -3.86
CA TRP A 326 7.20 -23.76 -4.22
C TRP A 326 7.12 -25.24 -4.60
N GLN A 327 8.04 -25.71 -5.45
CA GLN A 327 8.09 -27.10 -5.87
C GLN A 327 8.31 -28.05 -4.69
N ASP A 328 9.18 -27.70 -3.75
CA ASP A 328 9.45 -28.51 -2.55
C ASP A 328 8.19 -28.70 -1.70
N SER A 329 7.48 -27.60 -1.39
CA SER A 329 6.22 -27.68 -0.65
C SER A 329 5.14 -28.43 -1.43
N LEU A 330 4.98 -28.16 -2.72
CA LEU A 330 3.94 -28.77 -3.54
C LEU A 330 4.19 -30.26 -3.78
N LYS A 331 5.45 -30.71 -3.90
CA LYS A 331 5.79 -32.12 -4.09
C LYS A 331 5.36 -32.99 -2.90
N ILE A 332 5.30 -32.43 -1.70
CA ILE A 332 4.88 -33.15 -0.49
C ILE A 332 3.37 -33.39 -0.49
N TYR A 333 2.57 -32.37 -0.82
CA TYR A 333 1.11 -32.45 -0.71
C TYR A 333 0.39 -32.80 -2.02
N TYR A 334 1.04 -32.55 -3.16
CA TYR A 334 0.50 -32.68 -4.51
C TYR A 334 1.52 -33.26 -5.52
N PRO A 335 2.19 -34.40 -5.22
CA PRO A 335 3.29 -34.94 -6.04
C PRO A 335 2.91 -35.27 -7.49
N HIS A 336 1.65 -35.63 -7.72
CA HIS A 336 1.15 -36.08 -9.04
C HIS A 336 0.34 -35.00 -9.79
N TYR A 337 0.27 -33.78 -9.25
CA TYR A 337 -0.51 -32.70 -9.85
C TYR A 337 0.37 -31.84 -10.75
N PRO A 338 -0.08 -31.50 -11.98
CA PRO A 338 0.69 -30.67 -12.91
C PRO A 338 0.55 -29.18 -12.57
N ILE A 339 1.02 -28.77 -11.39
CA ILE A 339 0.92 -27.37 -10.93
C ILE A 339 2.07 -26.56 -11.57
N THR A 340 1.71 -25.70 -12.53
CA THR A 340 2.65 -24.80 -13.21
C THR A 340 2.72 -23.43 -12.52
N LYS A 341 3.72 -22.62 -12.88
CA LYS A 341 3.83 -21.21 -12.43
C LYS A 341 2.56 -20.41 -12.72
N GLU A 342 1.94 -20.61 -13.88
CA GLU A 342 0.72 -19.89 -14.26
C GLU A 342 -0.47 -20.27 -13.39
N ILE A 343 -0.62 -21.56 -13.09
CA ILE A 343 -1.70 -22.04 -12.21
C ILE A 343 -1.50 -21.44 -10.82
N LEU A 344 -0.27 -21.48 -10.30
CA LEU A 344 0.04 -20.97 -8.98
C LEU A 344 -0.16 -19.45 -8.86
N TYR A 345 0.33 -18.71 -9.85
CA TYR A 345 0.13 -17.28 -9.95
C TYR A 345 -1.36 -16.95 -10.06
N GLY A 346 -2.11 -17.68 -10.89
CA GLY A 346 -3.56 -17.60 -10.99
C GLY A 346 -4.27 -17.80 -9.66
N SER A 347 -3.88 -18.83 -8.91
CA SER A 347 -4.44 -19.16 -7.59
C SER A 347 -4.15 -18.08 -6.55
N ILE A 348 -2.94 -17.53 -6.50
CA ILE A 348 -2.57 -16.51 -5.50
C ILE A 348 -3.13 -15.14 -5.87
N ARG A 349 -2.99 -14.75 -7.14
CA ARG A 349 -3.30 -13.39 -7.59
C ARG A 349 -4.78 -13.18 -7.87
N TYR A 350 -5.44 -14.20 -8.41
CA TYR A 350 -6.81 -14.12 -8.90
C TYR A 350 -7.74 -15.15 -8.25
N LEU A 351 -7.28 -15.89 -7.24
CA LEU A 351 -8.07 -16.97 -6.61
C LEU A 351 -8.61 -17.98 -7.63
N HIS A 352 -7.91 -18.16 -8.76
CA HIS A 352 -8.25 -19.16 -9.76
C HIS A 352 -7.79 -20.53 -9.29
N LEU A 353 -8.73 -21.35 -8.82
CA LEU A 353 -8.45 -22.68 -8.32
C LEU A 353 -8.59 -23.71 -9.45
N PRO A 354 -7.57 -24.55 -9.70
CA PRO A 354 -7.65 -25.56 -10.74
C PRO A 354 -8.76 -26.56 -10.47
N ASN A 355 -9.54 -26.89 -11.50
CA ASN A 355 -10.68 -27.82 -11.38
C ASN A 355 -10.26 -29.26 -11.05
N PHE A 356 -9.04 -29.64 -11.43
CA PHE A 356 -8.50 -30.97 -11.17
C PHE A 356 -8.13 -31.19 -9.70
N VAL A 357 -8.04 -30.14 -8.88
CA VAL A 357 -7.81 -30.26 -7.44
C VAL A 357 -9.14 -30.51 -6.74
N THR A 358 -9.28 -31.72 -6.18
CA THR A 358 -10.49 -32.18 -5.49
C THR A 358 -10.66 -31.47 -4.15
N ASP A 359 -9.62 -31.46 -3.31
CA ASP A 359 -9.62 -30.76 -2.03
C ASP A 359 -9.10 -29.31 -2.15
N LYS A 360 -10.02 -28.40 -2.48
CA LYS A 360 -9.73 -26.97 -2.63
C LYS A 360 -9.34 -26.30 -1.32
N SER A 361 -9.83 -26.79 -0.18
CA SER A 361 -9.50 -26.24 1.14
C SER A 361 -8.08 -26.58 1.51
N LYS A 362 -7.68 -27.87 1.43
CA LYS A 362 -6.29 -28.29 1.64
C LYS A 362 -5.33 -27.53 0.72
N TYR A 363 -5.72 -27.36 -0.55
CA TYR A 363 -4.88 -26.68 -1.55
C TYR A 363 -4.63 -25.23 -1.17
N ILE A 364 -5.68 -24.50 -0.82
CA ILE A 364 -5.58 -23.12 -0.35
C ILE A 364 -4.72 -23.01 0.91
N SER A 365 -4.88 -23.91 1.88
CA SER A 365 -4.06 -23.92 3.10
C SER A 365 -2.58 -24.13 2.79
N VAL A 366 -2.25 -25.11 1.96
CA VAL A 366 -0.86 -25.39 1.52
C VAL A 366 -0.30 -24.16 0.81
N LEU A 367 -1.02 -23.61 -0.17
CA LEU A 367 -0.56 -22.48 -0.95
C LEU A 367 -0.29 -21.25 -0.10
N PHE A 368 -1.28 -20.79 0.65
CA PHE A 368 -1.15 -19.49 1.31
C PHE A 368 -0.27 -19.56 2.56
N THR A 369 -0.18 -20.72 3.20
CA THR A 369 0.81 -20.92 4.27
C THR A 369 2.22 -20.91 3.70
N THR A 370 2.47 -21.57 2.57
CA THR A 370 3.76 -21.53 1.87
C THR A 370 4.12 -20.11 1.45
N PHE A 371 3.17 -19.39 0.83
CA PHE A 371 3.38 -18.00 0.41
C PHE A 371 3.68 -17.08 1.60
N TRP A 372 2.97 -17.25 2.71
CA TRP A 372 3.23 -16.51 3.94
C TRP A 372 4.61 -16.80 4.53
N GLN A 373 5.09 -18.03 4.46
CA GLN A 373 6.45 -18.33 4.91
C GLN A 373 7.49 -17.66 4.00
N MET A 374 7.25 -17.61 2.69
CA MET A 374 8.14 -16.87 1.77
C MET A 374 8.11 -15.37 2.05
N TRP A 375 6.92 -14.83 2.32
CA TRP A 375 6.74 -13.46 2.77
C TRP A 375 7.53 -13.17 4.04
N ASN A 376 7.41 -14.03 5.04
CA ASN A 376 8.17 -13.88 6.29
C ASN A 376 9.66 -13.92 6.01
N LEU A 377 10.17 -14.85 5.20
CA LEU A 377 11.60 -14.86 4.85
C LEU A 377 12.03 -13.59 4.12
N TYR A 378 11.20 -13.10 3.22
CA TYR A 378 11.46 -11.86 2.49
C TYR A 378 11.61 -10.66 3.43
N TRP A 379 10.81 -10.58 4.51
CA TRP A 379 10.77 -9.43 5.43
C TRP A 379 11.51 -9.62 6.75
N LEU A 380 11.75 -10.86 7.21
CA LEU A 380 12.56 -11.16 8.40
C LEU A 380 14.02 -10.74 8.21
N HIS A 381 14.47 -10.59 6.97
CA HIS A 381 15.75 -9.97 6.64
C HIS A 381 15.73 -8.42 6.65
N GLY A 382 14.61 -7.80 7.06
CA GLY A 382 14.47 -6.41 7.46
C GLY A 382 14.24 -5.39 6.34
N ASP A 383 13.61 -4.26 6.69
CA ASP A 383 13.38 -3.06 5.86
C ASP A 383 14.68 -2.37 5.38
N ARG A 384 15.86 -2.96 5.62
CA ARG A 384 17.17 -2.33 5.41
C ARG A 384 18.12 -3.06 4.45
N ASN A 385 17.74 -4.20 3.84
CA ASN A 385 18.74 -5.03 3.16
C ASN A 385 18.78 -4.92 1.62
N PRO A 386 19.87 -4.38 1.04
CA PRO A 386 20.21 -4.55 -0.36
C PRO A 386 20.72 -5.97 -0.69
N GLU A 387 20.98 -6.81 0.32
CA GLU A 387 21.66 -8.11 0.16
C GLU A 387 20.72 -9.28 -0.14
N VAL A 388 21.32 -10.34 -0.71
CA VAL A 388 20.69 -11.63 -1.03
C VAL A 388 20.51 -12.44 0.25
N LEU A 389 19.41 -13.19 0.35
CA LEU A 389 19.12 -14.08 1.48
C LEU A 389 20.24 -15.10 1.70
N ASP A 390 20.55 -15.36 2.97
CA ASP A 390 21.49 -16.41 3.35
C ASP A 390 20.94 -17.80 2.97
N LEU A 391 21.83 -18.66 2.46
CA LEU A 391 21.54 -20.03 2.07
C LEU A 391 21.02 -20.86 3.27
N SER A 392 21.49 -20.57 4.49
CA SER A 392 21.01 -21.26 5.68
C SER A 392 19.51 -21.02 5.93
N SER A 393 19.04 -19.78 5.80
CA SER A 393 17.62 -19.40 5.90
C SER A 393 16.75 -20.08 4.84
N ILE A 394 17.27 -20.21 3.61
CA ILE A 394 16.57 -20.89 2.51
C ILE A 394 16.47 -22.39 2.77
N SER A 395 17.55 -23.02 3.27
CA SER A 395 17.57 -24.46 3.53
C SER A 395 16.55 -24.92 4.58
N GLN A 396 16.23 -24.06 5.56
CA GLN A 396 15.24 -24.33 6.61
C GLN A 396 13.79 -24.01 6.20
N PHE A 397 13.56 -23.46 5.00
CA PHE A 397 12.22 -23.04 4.58
C PHE A 397 11.23 -24.21 4.54
N SER A 398 11.59 -25.28 3.83
CA SER A 398 10.65 -26.36 3.50
C SER A 398 10.19 -27.08 4.76
N SER A 399 11.09 -27.35 5.71
CA SER A 399 10.75 -27.97 7.00
C SER A 399 9.82 -27.09 7.84
N ARG A 400 10.05 -25.77 7.87
CA ARG A 400 9.17 -24.81 8.56
C ARG A 400 7.79 -24.73 7.91
N ALA A 401 7.74 -24.60 6.58
CA ALA A 401 6.48 -24.49 5.85
C ALA A 401 5.62 -25.74 6.05
N VAL A 402 6.21 -26.93 5.90
CA VAL A 402 5.57 -28.23 6.14
C VAL A 402 5.07 -28.34 7.57
N CYS A 403 5.89 -28.02 8.57
CA CYS A 403 5.48 -28.04 9.98
C CYS A 403 4.25 -27.14 10.26
N HIS A 404 4.17 -25.97 9.63
CA HIS A 404 2.98 -25.11 9.76
C HIS A 404 1.76 -25.67 9.03
N ILE A 405 1.95 -26.28 7.87
CA ILE A 405 0.87 -26.86 7.07
C ILE A 405 0.30 -28.11 7.76
N ASP A 406 1.14 -29.00 8.26
CA ASP A 406 0.72 -30.24 8.94
C ASP A 406 -0.05 -29.96 10.23
N LYS A 407 0.25 -28.86 10.92
CA LYS A 407 -0.54 -28.40 12.09
C LYS A 407 -1.95 -27.94 11.71
N LEU A 408 -2.17 -27.54 10.46
CA LEU A 408 -3.44 -27.00 9.97
C LEU A 408 -4.30 -28.05 9.27
N ILE A 409 -3.68 -29.09 8.74
CA ILE A 409 -4.31 -30.10 7.91
C ILE A 409 -4.22 -31.43 8.68
N PRO A 410 -5.33 -31.97 9.22
CA PRO A 410 -5.29 -33.23 9.94
C PRO A 410 -4.74 -34.34 9.03
N SER A 411 -3.77 -35.10 9.54
CA SER A 411 -3.24 -36.29 8.89
C SER A 411 -4.38 -37.30 8.74
N HIS A 412 -4.77 -37.54 7.49
CA HIS A 412 -5.68 -38.63 7.13
C HIS A 412 -4.93 -39.95 7.04
#